data_AF-A0A517XZ46-F1
#
_entry.id   AF-A0A517XZ46-F1
#
_cell.length_a   1.000
_cell.length_b   1.000
_cell.length_c   1.000
_cell.angle_alpha   90.00
_cell.angle_beta   90.00
_cell.angle_gamma   90.00
#
_symmetry.space_group_name_H-M   'P 1'
#
loop_
_entity.id
_entity.type
_entity.pdbx_description
1 polymer ?
#
loop_
_entity_poly.entity_id
_entity_poly.type
_entity_poly.pdbx_seq_one_letter_code
_entity_poly.pdbx_strand_id
1 'polypeptide(L)'
;MSAAAPLTAPPVPAMRVPGLSFAVAFVALVVGAGVLAGAVPVAFSIATVFLFAGPHNWLEARYVLGRLPARVGKLWPFFLLSAVGMVGLTAGFAALPWLFDVFDTAAGQGAVLATWNTAFVFWVAALTGMRSRTNPRFDGGWVWPVAFLLTAGVWLNPVALNVVMVYLHPLMALLLLDRELGRSRKAWRPAYRVALLAVPLGLALLYGRLHDTPDLPGTDALTAAITNHAGAGYLENVSTHFLVAAHTFLEMVHYGAWVVLIPLVGLRAWPWQLGAIPAARRSPAWGRGVAAFFACGLLVVLTLWACFLLDYPTTRSVYFTVALLHVLAEIPFLLRMV
;
A
#
# COMPACT_ATOMS: atom_id res chain seq x y z
N MET A 1 44.16 40.32 -10.01
CA MET A 1 43.85 39.98 -8.61
C MET A 1 43.20 38.61 -8.59
N SER A 2 43.92 37.58 -8.11
CA SER A 2 43.42 36.20 -8.08
C SER A 2 42.58 36.02 -6.83
N ALA A 3 41.28 35.77 -6.98
CA ALA A 3 40.38 35.52 -5.87
C ALA A 3 40.73 34.16 -5.24
N ALA A 4 41.22 34.17 -4.00
CA ALA A 4 41.51 32.97 -3.24
C ALA A 4 40.23 32.14 -3.06
N ALA A 5 40.29 30.87 -3.45
CA ALA A 5 39.18 29.94 -3.25
C ALA A 5 38.86 29.84 -1.74
N PRO A 6 37.58 29.91 -1.34
CA PRO A 6 37.20 29.83 0.05
C PRO A 6 37.62 28.47 0.62
N LEU A 7 38.38 28.50 1.72
CA LEU A 7 38.76 27.33 2.50
C LEU A 7 37.49 26.58 2.92
N THR A 8 37.27 25.41 2.34
CA THR A 8 36.18 24.52 2.74
C THR A 8 36.46 24.03 4.15
N ALA A 9 35.60 24.40 5.09
CA ALA A 9 35.66 23.92 6.46
C ALA A 9 35.68 22.38 6.48
N PRO A 10 36.46 21.75 7.37
CA PRO A 10 36.49 20.31 7.49
C PRO A 10 35.07 19.79 7.77
N PRO A 11 34.66 18.67 7.13
CA PRO A 11 33.33 18.13 7.31
C PRO A 11 33.10 17.79 8.78
N VAL A 12 32.08 18.40 9.39
CA VAL A 12 31.66 18.07 10.76
C VAL A 12 31.31 16.57 10.77
N PRO A 13 31.93 15.75 11.64
CA PRO A 13 31.63 14.33 11.70
C PRO A 13 30.14 14.15 12.02
N ALA A 14 29.40 13.58 11.07
CA ALA A 14 27.98 13.32 11.24
C ALA A 14 27.81 12.42 12.46
N MET A 15 27.10 12.91 13.49
CA MET A 15 26.69 12.07 14.61
C MET A 15 26.00 10.82 14.06
N ARG A 16 26.61 9.65 14.29
CA ARG A 16 26.03 8.36 13.96
C ARG A 16 24.87 8.13 14.94
N VAL A 17 23.68 8.65 14.62
CA VAL A 17 22.47 8.28 15.35
C VAL A 17 22.31 6.76 15.22
N PRO A 18 22.31 6.00 16.31
CA PRO A 18 22.26 4.54 16.25
C PRO A 18 20.96 4.08 15.59
N GLY A 19 21.04 3.14 14.64
CA GLY A 19 19.86 2.50 14.06
C GLY A 19 19.01 1.72 15.09
N LEU A 20 19.54 1.53 16.31
CA LEU A 20 18.87 0.85 17.41
C LEU A 20 17.60 1.59 17.86
N SER A 21 17.60 2.92 18.00
CA SER A 21 16.40 3.64 18.44
C SER A 21 15.26 3.51 17.41
N PHE A 22 15.61 3.57 16.13
CA PHE A 22 14.67 3.31 15.03
C PHE A 22 14.12 1.88 15.09
N ALA A 23 14.99 0.88 15.27
CA ALA A 23 14.60 -0.52 15.37
C ALA A 23 13.68 -0.77 16.58
N VAL A 24 14.00 -0.20 17.75
CA VAL A 24 13.17 -0.28 18.96
C VAL A 24 11.80 0.35 18.73
N ALA A 25 11.73 1.53 18.11
CA ALA A 25 10.47 2.18 17.79
C ALA A 25 9.62 1.36 16.80
N PHE A 26 10.26 0.75 15.78
CA PHE A 26 9.57 -0.15 14.85
C PHE A 26 9.02 -1.39 15.56
N VAL A 27 9.83 -2.05 16.41
CA VAL A 27 9.37 -3.20 17.20
C VAL A 27 8.23 -2.82 18.13
N ALA A 28 8.30 -1.65 18.79
CA ALA A 28 7.23 -1.16 19.65
C ALA A 28 5.92 -0.93 18.87
N LEU A 29 6.00 -0.37 17.66
CA LEU A 29 4.85 -0.24 16.75
C LEU A 29 4.24 -1.61 16.43
N VAL A 30 5.07 -2.59 16.04
CA VAL A 30 4.63 -3.94 15.69
C VAL A 30 4.00 -4.64 16.90
N VAL A 31 4.63 -4.61 18.07
CA VAL A 31 4.09 -5.22 19.29
C VAL A 31 2.78 -4.54 19.69
N GLY A 32 2.72 -3.21 19.68
CA GLY A 32 1.51 -2.46 19.99
C GLY A 32 0.36 -2.79 19.05
N ALA A 33 0.62 -2.85 17.73
CA ALA A 33 -0.37 -3.25 16.74
C ALA A 33 -0.85 -4.69 16.98
N GLY A 34 0.06 -5.63 17.29
CA GLY A 34 -0.29 -7.03 17.55
C GLY A 34 -1.15 -7.20 18.80
N VAL A 35 -0.81 -6.51 19.89
CA VAL A 35 -1.59 -6.54 21.14
C VAL A 35 -3.00 -5.98 20.92
N LEU A 36 -3.12 -4.81 20.27
CA LEU A 36 -4.42 -4.18 20.03
C LEU A 36 -5.27 -4.98 19.04
N ALA A 37 -4.67 -5.48 17.96
CA ALA A 37 -5.36 -6.30 16.98
C ALA A 37 -5.83 -7.63 17.56
N GLY A 38 -5.05 -8.26 18.45
CA GLY A 38 -5.47 -9.49 19.10
C GLY A 38 -6.56 -9.28 20.15
N ALA A 39 -6.50 -8.18 20.91
CA ALA A 39 -7.42 -7.90 22.01
C ALA A 39 -8.79 -7.39 21.54
N VAL A 40 -8.83 -6.45 20.58
CA VAL A 40 -10.05 -5.78 20.12
C VAL A 40 -10.05 -5.58 18.60
N PRO A 41 -9.96 -6.66 17.80
CA PRO A 41 -9.70 -6.62 16.35
C PRO A 41 -10.67 -5.72 15.58
N VAL A 42 -11.98 -5.81 15.84
CA VAL A 42 -12.99 -5.03 15.13
C VAL A 42 -12.87 -3.53 15.44
N ALA A 43 -12.86 -3.16 16.72
CA ALA A 43 -12.73 -1.76 17.13
C ALA A 43 -11.39 -1.16 16.67
N PHE A 44 -10.32 -1.96 16.71
CA PHE A 44 -9.01 -1.52 16.24
C PHE A 44 -8.97 -1.35 14.72
N SER A 45 -9.60 -2.24 13.94
CA SER A 45 -9.76 -2.07 12.50
C SER A 45 -10.51 -0.78 12.17
N ILE A 46 -11.60 -0.53 12.90
CA ILE A 46 -12.40 0.70 12.73
C ILE A 46 -11.54 1.94 12.99
N ALA A 47 -10.85 2.00 14.13
CA ALA A 47 -9.99 3.12 14.48
C ALA A 47 -8.83 3.30 13.48
N THR A 48 -8.22 2.20 13.04
CA THR A 48 -7.08 2.18 12.12
C THR A 48 -7.46 2.77 10.77
N VAL A 49 -8.56 2.29 10.17
CA VAL A 49 -9.06 2.83 8.90
C VAL A 49 -9.56 4.27 9.09
N PHE A 50 -10.35 4.56 10.11
CA PHE A 50 -10.85 5.91 10.37
C PHE A 50 -9.73 6.95 10.42
N LEU A 51 -8.69 6.69 11.21
CA LEU A 51 -7.63 7.67 11.46
C LEU A 51 -6.65 7.77 10.30
N PHE A 52 -6.33 6.66 9.62
CA PHE A 52 -5.15 6.60 8.75
C PHE A 52 -5.45 6.35 7.27
N ALA A 53 -6.66 5.90 6.90
CA ALA A 53 -7.03 5.66 5.50
C ALA A 53 -6.88 6.90 4.61
N GLY A 54 -7.32 8.08 5.06
CA GLY A 54 -7.11 9.31 4.31
C GLY A 54 -5.64 9.77 4.32
N PRO A 55 -5.03 9.98 5.50
CA PRO A 55 -3.66 10.49 5.60
C PRO A 55 -2.59 9.64 4.91
N HIS A 56 -2.67 8.30 4.97
CA HIS A 56 -1.68 7.44 4.31
C HIS A 56 -1.75 7.63 2.79
N ASN A 57 -2.94 7.62 2.18
CA ASN A 57 -3.15 7.84 0.75
C ASN A 57 -2.57 9.18 0.29
N TRP A 58 -2.79 10.23 1.08
CA TRP A 58 -2.28 11.56 0.79
C TRP A 58 -0.74 11.62 0.85
N LEU A 59 -0.15 11.01 1.87
CA LEU A 59 1.32 10.94 2.04
C LEU A 59 1.98 10.03 1.00
N GLU A 60 1.33 8.94 0.62
CA GLU A 60 1.75 8.05 -0.45
C GLU A 60 1.75 8.79 -1.79
N ALA A 61 0.65 9.45 -2.16
CA ALA A 61 0.60 10.26 -3.38
C ALA A 61 1.70 11.33 -3.39
N ARG A 62 1.95 11.96 -2.23
CA ARG A 62 3.05 12.91 -2.05
C ARG A 62 4.42 12.30 -2.24
N TYR A 63 4.62 11.08 -1.76
CA TYR A 63 5.86 10.34 -1.91
C TYR A 63 6.09 9.93 -3.37
N VAL A 64 5.07 9.38 -4.03
CA VAL A 64 5.11 8.99 -5.45
C VAL A 64 5.43 10.19 -6.34
N LEU A 65 4.71 11.30 -6.19
CA LEU A 65 4.96 12.53 -6.97
C LEU A 65 6.37 13.08 -6.76
N GLY A 66 6.93 12.92 -5.55
CA GLY A 66 8.32 13.30 -5.26
C GLY A 66 9.38 12.46 -5.99
N ARG A 67 9.00 11.33 -6.57
CA ARG A 67 9.88 10.35 -7.23
C ARG A 67 9.61 10.18 -8.72
N LEU A 68 8.50 10.73 -9.22
CA LEU A 68 8.24 10.76 -10.65
C LEU A 68 9.18 11.74 -11.37
N PRO A 69 9.69 11.37 -12.56
CA PRO A 69 10.52 12.26 -13.35
C PRO A 69 9.69 13.44 -13.89
N ALA A 70 10.29 14.61 -13.99
CA ALA A 70 9.62 15.81 -14.53
C ALA A 70 9.28 15.69 -16.05
N ARG A 71 9.90 14.74 -16.75
CA ARG A 71 9.68 14.43 -18.16
C ARG A 71 9.58 12.91 -18.33
N VAL A 72 8.51 12.44 -18.96
CA VAL A 72 8.25 11.00 -19.17
C VAL A 72 9.06 10.41 -20.34
N GLY A 73 9.28 11.18 -21.41
CA GLY A 73 10.13 10.77 -22.55
C GLY A 73 9.78 9.39 -23.09
N LYS A 74 10.80 8.53 -23.27
CA LYS A 74 10.66 7.15 -23.75
C LYS A 74 9.83 6.24 -22.83
N LEU A 75 9.59 6.66 -21.58
CA LEU A 75 8.76 5.91 -20.62
C LEU A 75 7.27 6.23 -20.76
N TRP A 76 6.87 7.08 -21.71
CA TRP A 76 5.48 7.43 -21.92
C TRP A 76 4.58 6.17 -22.02
N PRO A 77 4.91 5.14 -22.83
CA PRO A 77 4.02 3.97 -22.95
C PRO A 77 3.81 3.24 -21.62
N PHE A 78 4.86 3.18 -20.79
CA PHE A 78 4.77 2.59 -19.47
C PHE A 78 3.82 3.39 -18.57
N PHE A 79 3.94 4.72 -18.55
CA PHE A 79 3.08 5.57 -17.73
C PHE A 79 1.62 5.58 -18.22
N LEU A 80 1.37 5.55 -19.53
CA LEU A 80 0.02 5.39 -20.03
C LEU A 80 -0.57 4.04 -19.63
N LEU A 81 0.12 2.93 -19.90
CA LEU A 81 -0.41 1.61 -19.57
C LEU A 81 -0.65 1.50 -18.05
N SER A 82 0.22 2.11 -17.24
CA SER A 82 -0.01 2.23 -15.80
C SER A 82 -1.30 2.99 -15.50
N ALA A 83 -1.48 4.20 -16.06
CA ALA A 83 -2.65 5.03 -15.81
C ALA A 83 -3.96 4.39 -16.28
N VAL A 84 -3.98 3.85 -17.50
CA VAL A 84 -5.16 3.18 -18.08
C VAL A 84 -5.51 1.94 -17.28
N GLY A 85 -4.53 1.12 -16.88
CA GLY A 85 -4.81 -0.06 -16.07
C GLY A 85 -5.27 0.30 -14.65
N MET A 86 -4.64 1.28 -13.98
CA MET A 86 -5.09 1.76 -12.67
C MET A 86 -6.56 2.21 -12.70
N VAL A 87 -6.91 3.09 -13.63
CA VAL A 87 -8.29 3.62 -13.74
C VAL A 87 -9.26 2.54 -14.21
N GLY A 88 -8.88 1.77 -15.24
CA GLY A 88 -9.74 0.74 -15.82
C GLY A 88 -10.03 -0.42 -14.87
N LEU A 89 -9.02 -0.91 -14.15
CA LEU A 89 -9.20 -1.98 -13.16
C LEU A 89 -9.98 -1.47 -11.94
N THR A 90 -9.73 -0.24 -11.48
CA THR A 90 -10.53 0.36 -10.39
C THR A 90 -11.99 0.50 -10.80
N ALA A 91 -12.27 1.02 -12.00
CA ALA A 91 -13.63 1.15 -12.52
C ALA A 91 -14.30 -0.22 -12.72
N GLY A 92 -13.57 -1.20 -13.24
CA GLY A 92 -14.05 -2.57 -13.39
C GLY A 92 -14.38 -3.22 -12.04
N PHE A 93 -13.58 -2.96 -11.01
CA PHE A 93 -13.84 -3.45 -9.65
C PHE A 93 -15.07 -2.77 -9.04
N ALA A 94 -15.19 -1.45 -9.20
CA ALA A 94 -16.36 -0.70 -8.75
C ALA A 94 -17.68 -1.14 -9.43
N ALA A 95 -17.59 -1.71 -10.64
CA ALA A 95 -18.73 -2.25 -11.37
C ALA A 95 -19.10 -3.69 -10.96
N LEU A 96 -18.28 -4.39 -10.16
CA LEU A 96 -18.53 -5.78 -9.78
C LEU A 96 -19.90 -6.02 -9.13
N PRO A 97 -20.39 -5.18 -8.19
CA PRO A 97 -21.71 -5.40 -7.60
C PRO A 97 -22.82 -5.44 -8.66
N TRP A 98 -22.82 -4.46 -9.58
CA TRP A 98 -23.78 -4.43 -10.69
C TRP A 98 -23.62 -5.63 -11.64
N LEU A 99 -22.38 -6.03 -11.93
CA LEU A 99 -22.13 -7.22 -12.76
C LEU A 99 -22.59 -8.50 -12.08
N PHE A 100 -22.47 -8.62 -10.76
CA PHE A 100 -22.94 -9.79 -10.02
C PHE A 100 -24.47 -9.89 -9.97
N ASP A 101 -25.18 -8.75 -10.07
CA ASP A 101 -26.64 -8.73 -10.24
C ASP A 101 -27.05 -9.20 -11.65
N VAL A 102 -26.26 -8.85 -12.68
CA VAL A 102 -26.50 -9.28 -14.07
C VAL A 102 -26.16 -10.77 -14.26
N PHE A 103 -25.08 -11.23 -13.63
CA PHE A 103 -24.60 -12.62 -13.65
C PHE A 103 -24.89 -13.27 -12.29
N ASP A 104 -26.17 -13.45 -11.96
CA ASP A 104 -26.67 -13.85 -10.64
C ASP A 104 -26.29 -15.28 -10.18
N THR A 105 -25.85 -16.14 -11.10
CA THR A 105 -25.36 -17.48 -10.74
C THR A 105 -23.95 -17.43 -10.14
N ALA A 106 -23.66 -18.29 -9.16
CA ALA A 106 -22.33 -18.39 -8.55
C ALA A 106 -21.20 -18.63 -9.58
N ALA A 107 -21.48 -19.42 -10.63
CA ALA A 107 -20.54 -19.63 -11.73
C ALA A 107 -20.32 -18.35 -12.56
N GLY A 108 -21.38 -17.59 -12.82
CA GLY A 108 -21.31 -16.29 -13.51
C GLY A 108 -20.51 -15.25 -12.72
N GLN A 109 -20.83 -15.08 -11.43
CA GLN A 109 -20.08 -14.18 -10.53
C GLN A 109 -18.61 -14.58 -10.44
N GLY A 110 -18.32 -15.89 -10.32
CA GLY A 110 -16.97 -16.44 -10.34
C GLY A 110 -16.23 -16.11 -11.63
N ALA A 111 -16.86 -16.25 -12.80
CA ALA A 111 -16.26 -15.94 -14.09
C ALA A 111 -15.98 -14.43 -14.26
N VAL A 112 -16.88 -13.57 -13.79
CA VAL A 112 -16.69 -12.11 -13.78
C VAL A 112 -15.46 -11.74 -12.93
N LEU A 113 -15.37 -12.28 -11.71
CA LEU A 113 -14.24 -12.02 -10.82
C LEU A 113 -12.92 -12.57 -11.38
N ALA A 114 -12.95 -13.78 -11.95
CA ALA A 114 -11.79 -14.39 -12.61
C ALA A 114 -11.30 -13.56 -13.80
N THR A 115 -12.22 -12.98 -14.57
CA THR A 115 -11.91 -12.09 -15.69
C THR A 115 -11.22 -10.83 -15.21
N TRP A 116 -11.73 -10.19 -14.15
CA TRP A 116 -11.10 -9.01 -13.55
C TRP A 116 -9.68 -9.33 -13.04
N ASN A 117 -9.52 -10.44 -12.31
CA ASN A 117 -8.22 -10.90 -11.80
C ASN A 117 -7.24 -11.26 -12.92
N THR A 118 -7.72 -11.86 -14.01
CA THR A 118 -6.91 -12.13 -15.21
C THR A 118 -6.40 -10.81 -15.79
N ALA A 119 -7.29 -9.83 -15.99
CA ALA A 119 -6.89 -8.51 -16.49
C ALA A 119 -5.83 -7.84 -15.59
N PHE A 120 -6.01 -7.92 -14.26
CA PHE A 120 -5.02 -7.45 -13.30
C PHE A 120 -3.66 -8.15 -13.47
N VAL A 121 -3.62 -9.49 -13.46
CA VAL A 121 -2.38 -10.27 -13.60
C VAL A 121 -1.63 -9.94 -14.89
N PHE A 122 -2.34 -9.89 -16.02
CA PHE A 122 -1.73 -9.56 -17.32
C PHE A 122 -1.28 -8.10 -17.40
N TRP A 123 -1.98 -7.17 -16.76
CA TRP A 123 -1.54 -5.78 -16.66
C TRP A 123 -0.22 -5.66 -15.88
N VAL A 124 -0.08 -6.34 -14.74
CA VAL A 124 1.18 -6.39 -13.97
C VAL A 124 2.31 -7.03 -14.78
N ALA A 125 2.04 -8.14 -15.47
CA ALA A 125 3.02 -8.82 -16.32
C ALA A 125 3.50 -7.92 -17.47
N ALA A 126 2.57 -7.20 -18.13
CA ALA A 126 2.90 -6.26 -19.19
C ALA A 126 3.79 -5.11 -18.68
N LEU A 127 3.46 -4.49 -17.54
CA LEU A 127 4.29 -3.45 -16.94
C LEU A 127 5.69 -3.97 -16.58
N THR A 128 5.78 -5.18 -16.03
CA THR A 128 7.05 -5.83 -15.69
C THR A 128 7.89 -6.11 -16.94
N GLY A 129 7.27 -6.63 -18.00
CA GLY A 129 7.92 -6.86 -19.30
C GLY A 129 8.37 -5.57 -19.98
N MET A 130 7.63 -4.46 -19.83
CA MET A 130 8.09 -3.15 -20.29
C MET A 130 9.27 -2.63 -19.44
N ARG A 131 9.25 -2.91 -18.14
CA ARG A 131 10.35 -2.52 -17.24
C ARG A 131 11.64 -3.25 -17.58
N SER A 132 11.60 -4.55 -17.87
CA SER A 132 12.80 -5.32 -18.24
C SER A 132 13.45 -4.82 -19.53
N ARG A 133 12.64 -4.41 -20.52
CA ARG A 133 13.16 -3.79 -21.76
C ARG A 133 13.80 -2.41 -21.54
N THR A 134 13.48 -1.72 -20.46
CA THR A 134 13.99 -0.37 -20.16
C THR A 134 15.04 -0.34 -19.06
N ASN A 135 15.28 -1.47 -18.36
CA ASN A 135 16.29 -1.59 -17.32
C ASN A 135 17.18 -2.82 -17.62
N PRO A 136 18.42 -2.62 -18.12
CA PRO A 136 19.29 -3.72 -18.49
C PRO A 136 19.74 -4.59 -17.29
N ARG A 137 19.48 -4.14 -16.05
CA ARG A 137 19.81 -4.90 -14.83
C ARG A 137 18.66 -5.79 -14.34
N PHE A 138 17.50 -5.73 -14.99
CA PHE A 138 16.31 -6.46 -14.56
C PHE A 138 15.80 -7.34 -15.69
N ASP A 139 15.97 -8.65 -15.55
CA ASP A 139 15.31 -9.63 -16.42
C ASP A 139 13.92 -9.97 -15.86
N GLY A 140 12.91 -9.64 -16.65
CA GLY A 140 11.50 -9.87 -16.33
C GLY A 140 10.86 -10.97 -17.17
N GLY A 141 11.62 -11.75 -17.94
CA GLY A 141 11.06 -12.79 -18.83
C GLY A 141 10.24 -13.85 -18.08
N TRP A 142 10.63 -14.17 -16.85
CA TRP A 142 9.94 -15.12 -15.97
C TRP A 142 8.52 -14.70 -15.58
N VAL A 143 8.17 -13.41 -15.71
CA VAL A 143 6.86 -12.90 -15.29
C VAL A 143 5.73 -13.52 -16.11
N TRP A 144 5.97 -13.89 -17.37
CA TRP A 144 4.94 -14.45 -18.24
C TRP A 144 4.53 -15.87 -17.84
N PRO A 145 5.45 -16.84 -17.66
CA PRO A 145 5.10 -18.14 -17.08
C PRO A 145 4.35 -18.04 -15.75
N VAL A 146 4.79 -17.14 -14.86
CA VAL A 146 4.12 -16.91 -13.57
C VAL A 146 2.72 -16.33 -13.78
N ALA A 147 2.53 -15.37 -14.68
CA ALA A 147 1.23 -14.79 -14.98
C ALA A 147 0.24 -15.83 -15.53
N PHE A 148 0.69 -16.73 -16.42
CA PHE A 148 -0.15 -17.83 -16.90
C PHE A 148 -0.51 -18.82 -15.80
N LEU A 149 0.45 -19.18 -14.93
CA LEU A 149 0.19 -20.06 -13.79
C LEU A 149 -0.79 -19.44 -12.80
N LEU A 150 -0.61 -18.15 -12.46
CA LEU A 150 -1.52 -17.42 -11.58
C LEU A 150 -2.91 -17.29 -12.20
N THR A 151 -3.00 -17.07 -13.51
CA THR A 151 -4.28 -17.02 -14.23
C THR A 151 -4.99 -18.37 -14.14
N ALA A 152 -4.29 -19.49 -14.34
CA ALA A 152 -4.87 -20.82 -14.14
C ALA A 152 -5.40 -20.99 -12.70
N GLY A 153 -4.63 -20.56 -11.70
CA GLY A 153 -5.06 -20.56 -10.30
C GLY A 153 -6.30 -19.69 -10.04
N VAL A 154 -6.37 -18.50 -10.65
CA VAL A 154 -7.54 -17.59 -10.58
C VAL A 154 -8.79 -18.23 -11.15
N TRP A 155 -8.69 -18.98 -12.26
CA TRP A 155 -9.85 -19.65 -12.84
C TRP A 155 -10.27 -20.90 -12.05
N LEU A 156 -9.34 -21.55 -11.33
CA LEU A 156 -9.67 -22.60 -10.37
C LEU A 156 -10.33 -22.01 -9.11
N ASN A 157 -9.92 -20.82 -8.69
CA ASN A 157 -10.44 -20.15 -7.52
C ASN A 157 -10.42 -18.61 -7.68
N PRO A 158 -11.53 -17.99 -8.10
CA PRO A 158 -11.57 -16.56 -8.41
C PRO A 158 -11.36 -15.65 -7.20
N VAL A 159 -11.58 -16.15 -5.98
CA VAL A 159 -11.49 -15.35 -4.75
C VAL A 159 -10.08 -15.36 -4.17
N ALA A 160 -9.32 -16.43 -4.36
CA ALA A 160 -8.01 -16.66 -3.74
C ALA A 160 -7.03 -15.49 -3.93
N LEU A 161 -6.90 -14.97 -5.15
CA LEU A 161 -5.97 -13.89 -5.44
C LEU A 161 -6.34 -12.61 -4.68
N ASN A 162 -7.64 -12.29 -4.55
CA ASN A 162 -8.09 -11.11 -3.82
C ASN A 162 -7.71 -11.21 -2.34
N VAL A 163 -7.94 -12.37 -1.70
CA VAL A 163 -7.55 -12.61 -0.32
C VAL A 163 -6.03 -12.50 -0.16
N VAL A 164 -5.25 -13.12 -1.04
CA VAL A 164 -3.78 -13.01 -1.01
C VAL A 164 -3.33 -11.55 -1.12
N MET A 165 -3.94 -10.75 -2.01
CA MET A 165 -3.60 -9.34 -2.17
C MET A 165 -3.88 -8.50 -0.92
N VAL A 166 -4.98 -8.78 -0.21
CA VAL A 166 -5.32 -8.12 1.07
C VAL A 166 -4.19 -8.28 2.09
N TYR A 167 -3.56 -9.45 2.17
CA TYR A 167 -2.45 -9.69 3.11
C TYR A 167 -1.07 -9.27 2.56
N LEU A 168 -0.88 -9.26 1.24
CA LEU A 168 0.41 -8.87 0.63
C LEU A 168 0.59 -7.36 0.49
N HIS A 169 -0.48 -6.62 0.19
CA HIS A 169 -0.39 -5.17 -0.03
C HIS A 169 0.24 -4.42 1.16
N PRO A 170 -0.15 -4.68 2.43
CA PRO A 170 0.46 -4.03 3.59
C PRO A 170 2.00 -4.14 3.64
N LEU A 171 2.55 -5.26 3.14
CA LEU A 171 3.98 -5.53 3.15
C LEU A 171 4.77 -4.65 2.17
N MET A 172 4.11 -4.10 1.14
CA MET A 172 4.77 -3.23 0.16
C MET A 172 5.35 -1.96 0.80
N ALA A 173 4.68 -1.39 1.80
CA ALA A 173 5.19 -0.24 2.56
C ALA A 173 6.50 -0.57 3.29
N LEU A 174 6.65 -1.79 3.80
CA LEU A 174 7.87 -2.25 4.48
C LEU A 174 9.03 -2.44 3.50
N LEU A 175 8.75 -2.89 2.29
CA LEU A 175 9.74 -2.96 1.21
C LEU A 175 10.17 -1.56 0.77
N LEU A 176 9.23 -0.62 0.62
CA LEU A 176 9.53 0.77 0.31
C LEU A 176 10.39 1.42 1.40
N LEU A 177 10.07 1.16 2.68
CA LEU A 177 10.86 1.64 3.81
C LEU A 177 12.30 1.08 3.79
N ASP A 178 12.52 -0.21 3.52
CA ASP A 178 13.88 -0.78 3.36
C ASP A 178 14.69 -0.04 2.29
N ARG A 179 14.04 0.25 1.15
CA ARG A 179 14.68 0.97 0.03
C ARG A 179 15.02 2.40 0.41
N GLU A 180 14.14 3.07 1.13
CA GLU A 180 14.39 4.43 1.59
C GLU A 180 15.51 4.50 2.62
N LEU A 181 15.54 3.59 3.58
CA LEU A 181 16.68 3.45 4.48
C LEU A 181 17.99 3.21 3.69
N GLY A 182 17.97 2.37 2.65
CA GLY A 182 19.11 2.16 1.77
C GLY A 182 19.59 3.42 1.02
N ARG A 183 18.70 4.40 0.80
CA ARG A 183 19.02 5.65 0.09
C ARG A 183 19.44 6.77 1.05
N SER A 184 18.72 6.98 2.15
CA SER A 184 18.90 8.14 3.04
C SER A 184 19.59 7.81 4.37
N ARG A 185 19.48 6.57 4.85
CA ARG A 185 19.93 6.15 6.20
C ARG A 185 20.56 4.75 6.18
N LYS A 186 21.59 4.55 5.33
CA LYS A 186 22.21 3.21 5.11
C LYS A 186 22.59 2.48 6.40
N ALA A 187 23.07 3.21 7.41
CA ALA A 187 23.47 2.66 8.70
C ALA A 187 22.30 2.08 9.52
N TRP A 188 21.05 2.50 9.27
CA TRP A 188 19.87 2.01 9.99
C TRP A 188 19.28 0.76 9.36
N ARG A 189 19.56 0.51 8.08
CA ARG A 189 18.97 -0.59 7.31
C ARG A 189 19.25 -1.99 7.90
N PRO A 190 20.46 -2.33 8.40
CA PRO A 190 20.69 -3.63 9.02
C PRO A 190 19.81 -3.84 10.27
N ALA A 191 19.72 -2.83 11.14
CA ALA A 191 18.90 -2.89 12.35
C ALA A 191 17.40 -3.02 12.00
N TYR A 192 16.94 -2.28 10.99
CA TYR A 192 15.57 -2.42 10.47
C TYR A 192 15.26 -3.83 9.97
N ARG A 193 16.18 -4.47 9.22
CA ARG A 193 15.95 -5.83 8.69
C ARG A 193 15.86 -6.88 9.79
N VAL A 194 16.62 -6.73 10.87
CA VAL A 194 16.46 -7.57 12.07
C VAL A 194 15.11 -7.29 12.72
N ALA A 195 14.76 -6.01 12.91
CA ALA A 195 13.48 -5.60 13.48
C ALA A 195 12.27 -6.06 12.63
N LEU A 196 12.42 -6.18 11.31
CA LEU A 196 11.40 -6.66 10.39
C LEU A 196 10.94 -8.09 10.70
N LEU A 197 11.80 -8.91 11.34
CA LEU A 197 11.42 -10.24 11.82
C LEU A 197 10.30 -10.20 12.86
N ALA A 198 10.08 -9.07 13.54
CA ALA A 198 8.97 -8.90 14.46
C ALA A 198 7.60 -9.02 13.77
N VAL A 199 7.48 -8.73 12.47
CA VAL A 199 6.22 -8.83 11.73
C VAL A 199 5.75 -10.29 11.56
N PRO A 200 6.53 -11.22 10.97
CA PRO A 200 6.13 -12.62 10.90
C PRO A 200 6.05 -13.28 12.28
N LEU A 201 6.87 -12.88 13.26
CA LEU A 201 6.74 -13.35 14.64
C LEU A 201 5.40 -12.89 15.26
N GLY A 202 4.99 -11.64 15.04
CA GLY A 202 3.69 -11.12 15.48
C GLY A 202 2.52 -11.89 14.88
N LEU A 203 2.57 -12.20 13.57
CA LEU A 203 1.57 -13.05 12.92
C LEU A 203 1.54 -14.47 13.51
N ALA A 204 2.70 -15.08 13.75
CA ALA A 204 2.78 -16.41 14.36
C ALA A 204 2.22 -16.43 15.78
N LEU A 205 2.45 -15.38 16.58
CA LEU A 205 1.89 -15.24 17.91
C LEU A 205 0.37 -15.04 17.87
N LEU A 206 -0.14 -14.20 16.97
CA LEU A 206 -1.58 -14.04 16.75
C LEU A 206 -2.23 -15.35 16.35
N TYR A 207 -1.63 -16.09 15.41
CA TYR A 207 -2.12 -17.40 14.97
C TYR A 207 -2.15 -18.39 16.13
N GLY A 208 -1.01 -18.56 16.82
CA GLY A 208 -0.91 -19.48 17.95
C GLY A 208 -1.92 -19.16 19.07
N ARG A 209 -2.32 -17.89 19.22
CA ARG A 209 -3.27 -17.47 20.25
C ARG A 209 -4.73 -17.52 19.83
N LEU A 210 -5.04 -17.30 18.55
CA LEU A 210 -6.39 -17.00 18.04
C LEU A 210 -6.91 -18.00 16.99
N HIS A 211 -6.10 -18.95 16.49
CA HIS A 211 -6.58 -19.86 15.44
C HIS A 211 -7.78 -20.73 15.88
N ASP A 212 -7.78 -21.16 17.15
CA ASP A 212 -8.86 -21.95 17.76
C ASP A 212 -9.86 -21.11 18.57
N THR A 213 -9.73 -19.78 18.58
CA THR A 213 -10.71 -18.95 19.28
C THR A 213 -12.04 -18.94 18.54
N PRO A 214 -13.19 -18.88 19.24
CA PRO A 214 -14.48 -18.72 18.59
C PRO A 214 -14.48 -17.54 17.61
N ASP A 215 -15.29 -17.66 16.57
CA ASP A 215 -15.51 -16.57 15.62
C ASP A 215 -15.98 -15.29 16.32
N LEU A 216 -15.66 -14.14 15.70
CA LEU A 216 -16.05 -12.85 16.25
C LEU A 216 -17.57 -12.77 16.36
N PRO A 217 -18.09 -12.36 17.52
CA PRO A 217 -19.51 -12.13 17.67
C PRO A 217 -19.90 -10.87 16.91
N GLY A 218 -21.02 -10.93 16.18
CA GLY A 218 -21.57 -9.78 15.47
C GLY A 218 -22.16 -10.16 14.13
N THR A 219 -23.47 -9.99 13.98
CA THR A 219 -24.19 -10.20 12.72
C THR A 219 -24.56 -8.86 12.06
N ASP A 220 -24.10 -7.74 12.62
CA ASP A 220 -24.30 -6.44 12.03
C ASP A 220 -23.50 -6.30 10.72
N ALA A 221 -24.00 -5.44 9.83
CA ALA A 221 -23.43 -5.28 8.49
C ALA A 221 -21.95 -4.84 8.51
N LEU A 222 -21.51 -4.11 9.54
CA LEU A 222 -20.13 -3.64 9.64
C LEU A 222 -19.19 -4.79 10.00
N THR A 223 -19.54 -5.56 11.04
CA THR A 223 -18.75 -6.72 11.45
C THR A 223 -18.66 -7.72 10.30
N ALA A 224 -19.77 -8.00 9.61
CA ALA A 224 -19.78 -8.87 8.43
C ALA A 224 -18.89 -8.34 7.29
N ALA A 225 -18.91 -7.04 7.01
CA ALA A 225 -18.03 -6.45 6.00
C ALA A 225 -16.54 -6.55 6.38
N ILE A 226 -16.20 -6.36 7.67
CA ILE A 226 -14.82 -6.46 8.17
C ILE A 226 -14.32 -7.92 8.11
N THR A 227 -15.12 -8.89 8.56
CA THR A 227 -14.74 -10.31 8.53
C THR A 227 -14.63 -10.83 7.10
N ASN A 228 -15.55 -10.45 6.21
CA ASN A 228 -15.49 -10.80 4.79
C ASN A 228 -14.25 -10.21 4.11
N HIS A 229 -13.92 -8.95 4.39
CA HIS A 229 -12.70 -8.33 3.87
C HIS A 229 -11.43 -9.07 4.33
N ALA A 230 -11.44 -9.59 5.57
CA ALA A 230 -10.34 -10.40 6.11
C ALA A 230 -10.32 -11.85 5.58
N GLY A 231 -11.38 -12.30 4.88
CA GLY A 231 -11.44 -13.62 4.22
C GLY A 231 -12.37 -14.65 4.84
N ALA A 232 -13.30 -14.26 5.72
CA ALA A 232 -14.22 -15.18 6.43
C ALA A 232 -15.05 -16.11 5.52
N GLY A 233 -15.42 -15.66 4.32
CA GLY A 233 -16.14 -16.49 3.33
C GLY A 233 -15.24 -17.36 2.44
N TYR A 234 -13.93 -17.34 2.66
CA TYR A 234 -12.94 -18.08 1.86
C TYR A 234 -12.14 -19.06 2.70
N LEU A 235 -11.77 -18.67 3.92
CA LEU A 235 -10.99 -19.46 4.87
C LEU A 235 -11.92 -20.00 5.97
N GLU A 236 -12.90 -20.81 5.58
CA GLU A 236 -13.99 -21.27 6.46
C GLU A 236 -13.52 -22.04 7.70
N ASN A 237 -12.33 -22.65 7.64
CA ASN A 237 -11.73 -23.40 8.75
C ASN A 237 -10.75 -22.56 9.59
N VAL A 238 -10.79 -21.23 9.47
CA VAL A 238 -9.92 -20.31 10.19
C VAL A 238 -10.78 -19.31 10.94
N SER A 239 -10.55 -19.19 12.25
CA SER A 239 -11.25 -18.24 13.10
C SER A 239 -11.25 -16.82 12.50
N THR A 240 -12.44 -16.26 12.31
CA THR A 240 -12.62 -14.85 11.91
C THR A 240 -12.00 -13.88 12.91
N HIS A 241 -11.86 -14.26 14.19
CA HIS A 241 -11.11 -13.49 15.18
C HIS A 241 -9.64 -13.38 14.75
N PHE A 242 -9.01 -14.50 14.43
CA PHE A 242 -7.64 -14.48 13.91
C PHE A 242 -7.55 -13.71 12.58
N LEU A 243 -8.45 -13.94 11.62
CA LEU A 243 -8.39 -13.29 10.30
C LEU A 243 -8.44 -11.76 10.44
N VAL A 244 -9.40 -11.23 11.18
CA VAL A 244 -9.52 -9.77 11.38
C VAL A 244 -8.34 -9.23 12.18
N ALA A 245 -7.86 -9.94 13.20
CA ALA A 245 -6.67 -9.55 13.96
C ALA A 245 -5.42 -9.49 13.07
N ALA A 246 -5.18 -10.52 12.26
CA ALA A 246 -4.03 -10.61 11.36
C ALA A 246 -4.06 -9.51 10.30
N HIS A 247 -5.22 -9.30 9.66
CA HIS A 247 -5.42 -8.22 8.70
C HIS A 247 -5.17 -6.84 9.33
N THR A 248 -5.82 -6.55 10.46
CA THR A 248 -5.71 -5.27 11.15
C THR A 248 -4.29 -5.00 11.65
N PHE A 249 -3.59 -6.03 12.13
CA PHE A 249 -2.19 -5.95 12.52
C PHE A 249 -1.32 -5.49 11.35
N LEU A 250 -1.44 -6.13 10.18
CA LEU A 250 -0.68 -5.76 9.00
C LEU A 250 -1.04 -4.37 8.49
N GLU A 251 -2.34 -4.03 8.46
CA GLU A 251 -2.85 -2.73 8.05
C GLU A 251 -2.30 -1.60 8.93
N MET A 252 -2.28 -1.78 10.26
CA MET A 252 -1.70 -0.80 11.17
C MET A 252 -0.18 -0.66 10.98
N VAL A 253 0.55 -1.76 10.80
CA VAL A 253 2.00 -1.72 10.52
C VAL A 253 2.27 -0.98 9.21
N HIS A 254 1.46 -1.22 8.18
CA HIS A 254 1.50 -0.53 6.90
C HIS A 254 1.26 0.99 7.05
N TYR A 255 0.22 1.39 7.79
CA TYR A 255 -0.04 2.81 8.07
C TYR A 255 1.07 3.45 8.91
N GLY A 256 1.62 2.75 9.90
CA GLY A 256 2.77 3.24 10.65
C GLY A 256 3.98 3.48 9.75
N ALA A 257 4.21 2.59 8.77
CA ALA A 257 5.26 2.80 7.77
C ALA A 257 5.00 4.04 6.89
N TRP A 258 3.81 4.19 6.33
CA TRP A 258 3.48 5.29 5.42
C TRP A 258 3.32 6.64 6.09
N VAL A 259 2.63 6.69 7.24
CA VAL A 259 2.27 7.94 7.91
C VAL A 259 3.40 8.46 8.79
N VAL A 260 4.24 7.57 9.34
CA VAL A 260 5.28 7.95 10.30
C VAL A 260 6.68 7.70 9.74
N LEU A 261 7.02 6.44 9.44
CA LEU A 261 8.42 6.06 9.23
C LEU A 261 8.99 6.57 7.90
N ILE A 262 8.26 6.44 6.79
CA ILE A 262 8.70 6.93 5.47
C ILE A 262 8.85 8.46 5.49
N PRO A 263 7.93 9.25 6.06
CA PRO A 263 8.14 10.68 6.26
C PRO A 263 9.40 11.02 7.05
N LEU A 264 9.65 10.33 8.17
CA LEU A 264 10.83 10.57 9.02
C LEU A 264 12.17 10.22 8.34
N VAL A 265 12.16 9.21 7.46
CA VAL A 265 13.38 8.68 6.83
C VAL A 265 13.61 9.23 5.42
N GLY A 266 12.55 9.31 4.62
CA GLY A 266 12.61 9.44 3.16
C GLY A 266 12.14 10.78 2.62
N LEU A 267 11.29 11.52 3.35
CA LEU A 267 10.89 12.87 2.96
C LEU A 267 11.98 13.85 3.42
N ARG A 268 12.89 14.22 2.52
CA ARG A 268 13.93 15.25 2.73
C ARG A 268 13.37 16.67 2.99
N ALA A 269 12.05 16.79 3.05
CA ALA A 269 11.28 18.01 3.06
C ALA A 269 9.95 17.72 3.73
N TRP A 270 9.35 18.71 4.38
CA TRP A 270 8.03 18.54 4.98
C TRP A 270 6.97 18.18 3.93
N PRO A 271 5.89 17.46 4.28
CA PRO A 271 4.87 17.03 3.32
C PRO A 271 4.31 18.18 2.46
N TRP A 272 4.13 19.37 3.05
CA TRP A 272 3.65 20.59 2.38
C TRP A 272 4.71 21.36 1.58
N GLN A 273 5.99 20.98 1.63
CA GLN A 273 7.03 21.64 0.82
C GLN A 273 7.00 21.14 -0.62
N LEU A 274 6.21 21.80 -1.45
CA LEU A 274 6.01 21.46 -2.87
C LEU A 274 7.28 21.61 -3.71
N GLY A 275 8.20 22.48 -3.30
CA GLY A 275 9.49 22.67 -4.00
C GLY A 275 10.37 21.42 -4.05
N ALA A 276 10.13 20.43 -3.18
CA ALA A 276 10.82 19.15 -3.24
C ALA A 276 10.30 18.22 -4.36
N ILE A 277 9.16 18.53 -4.96
CA ILE A 277 8.51 17.73 -6.00
C ILE A 277 9.06 18.15 -7.38
N PRO A 278 9.67 17.25 -8.17
CA PRO A 278 10.23 17.59 -9.47
C PRO A 278 9.24 18.27 -10.43
N ALA A 279 7.99 17.79 -10.47
CA ALA A 279 6.95 18.36 -11.32
C ALA A 279 6.61 19.81 -10.94
N ALA A 280 6.50 20.12 -9.64
CA ALA A 280 6.15 21.45 -9.15
C ALA A 280 7.19 22.51 -9.50
N ARG A 281 8.48 22.12 -9.61
CA ARG A 281 9.58 23.03 -9.99
C ARG A 281 9.64 23.36 -11.48
N ARG A 282 8.83 22.70 -12.33
CA ARG A 282 8.93 22.86 -13.79
C ARG A 282 8.48 24.25 -14.26
N SER A 283 7.40 24.77 -13.69
CA SER A 283 6.89 26.12 -13.95
C SER A 283 5.92 26.53 -12.83
N PRO A 284 5.63 27.84 -12.68
CA PRO A 284 4.63 28.31 -11.70
C PRO A 284 3.26 27.66 -11.90
N ALA A 285 2.85 27.42 -13.16
CA ALA A 285 1.59 26.74 -13.46
C ALA A 285 1.57 25.29 -12.97
N TRP A 286 2.66 24.54 -13.17
CA TRP A 286 2.80 23.19 -12.62
C TRP A 286 2.84 23.18 -11.10
N GLY A 287 3.53 24.15 -10.48
CA GLY A 287 3.54 24.33 -9.03
C GLY A 287 2.14 24.52 -8.46
N ARG A 288 1.32 25.39 -9.08
CA ARG A 288 -0.10 25.59 -8.72
C ARG A 288 -0.94 24.33 -8.93
N GLY A 289 -0.73 23.60 -10.02
CA GLY A 289 -1.44 22.35 -10.28
C GLY A 289 -1.15 21.28 -9.24
N VAL A 290 0.11 21.11 -8.87
CA VAL A 290 0.51 20.19 -7.78
C VAL A 290 -0.05 20.65 -6.43
N ALA A 291 -0.04 21.96 -6.15
CA ALA A 291 -0.64 22.51 -4.94
C ALA A 291 -2.15 22.22 -4.86
N ALA A 292 -2.88 22.48 -5.96
CA ALA A 292 -4.31 22.19 -6.06
C ALA A 292 -4.60 20.70 -5.89
N PHE A 293 -3.79 19.82 -6.49
CA PHE A 293 -3.91 18.37 -6.30
C PHE A 293 -3.81 17.96 -4.82
N PHE A 294 -2.82 18.45 -4.07
CA PHE A 294 -2.72 18.14 -2.64
C PHE A 294 -3.81 18.77 -1.78
N ALA A 295 -4.26 19.98 -2.13
CA ALA A 295 -5.38 20.62 -1.47
C ALA A 295 -6.67 19.81 -1.65
N CYS A 296 -6.96 19.37 -2.89
CA CYS A 296 -8.08 18.46 -3.17
C CYS A 296 -7.93 17.14 -2.40
N GLY A 297 -6.73 16.55 -2.38
CA GLY A 297 -6.47 15.35 -1.58
C GLY A 297 -6.75 15.54 -0.09
N LEU A 298 -6.33 16.68 0.48
CA LEU A 298 -6.62 17.00 1.89
C LEU A 298 -8.11 17.19 2.14
N LEU A 299 -8.83 17.87 1.22
CA LEU A 299 -10.28 17.98 1.29
C LEU A 299 -10.95 16.60 1.26
N VAL A 300 -10.48 15.68 0.41
CA VAL A 300 -10.98 14.30 0.38
C VAL A 300 -10.73 13.60 1.73
N VAL A 301 -9.56 13.77 2.36
CA VAL A 301 -9.29 13.22 3.69
C VAL A 301 -10.28 13.74 4.73
N LEU A 302 -10.51 15.06 4.76
CA LEU A 302 -11.46 15.68 5.71
C LEU A 302 -12.89 15.21 5.46
N THR A 303 -13.30 15.12 4.19
CA THR A 303 -14.61 14.57 3.81
C THR A 303 -14.75 13.12 4.23
N LEU A 304 -13.73 12.28 4.02
CA LEU A 304 -13.76 10.89 4.47
C LEU A 304 -13.93 10.78 5.98
N TRP A 305 -13.24 11.60 6.78
CA TRP A 305 -13.45 11.64 8.23
C TRP A 305 -14.87 12.04 8.61
N ALA A 306 -15.43 13.08 7.98
CA ALA A 306 -16.82 13.48 8.22
C ALA A 306 -17.80 12.35 7.84
N CYS A 307 -17.62 11.72 6.68
CA CYS A 307 -18.44 10.60 6.21
C CYS A 307 -18.32 9.38 7.15
N PHE A 308 -17.13 9.03 7.63
CA PHE A 308 -16.95 7.95 8.59
C PHE A 308 -17.65 8.22 9.94
N LEU A 309 -17.73 9.48 10.38
CA LEU A 309 -18.48 9.85 11.58
C LEU A 309 -20.00 9.74 11.38
N LEU A 310 -20.50 9.92 10.15
CA LEU A 310 -21.92 9.90 9.83
C LEU A 310 -22.44 8.50 9.48
N ASP A 311 -21.71 7.77 8.63
CA ASP A 311 -22.05 6.43 8.16
C ASP A 311 -20.76 5.65 7.86
N TYR A 312 -20.22 5.00 8.89
CA TYR A 312 -18.98 4.25 8.79
C TYR A 312 -19.07 3.08 7.78
N PRO A 313 -20.10 2.21 7.81
CA PRO A 313 -20.17 1.06 6.90
C PRO A 313 -20.21 1.45 5.42
N THR A 314 -21.06 2.41 5.04
CA THR A 314 -21.15 2.85 3.64
C THR A 314 -19.86 3.52 3.20
N THR A 315 -19.32 4.41 4.04
CA THR A 315 -18.06 5.12 3.74
C THR A 315 -16.90 4.14 3.57
N ARG A 316 -16.81 3.10 4.42
CA ARG A 316 -15.82 2.03 4.30
C ARG A 316 -15.91 1.35 2.94
N SER A 317 -17.10 0.91 2.52
CA SER A 317 -17.29 0.21 1.24
C SER A 317 -16.90 1.08 0.04
N VAL A 318 -17.29 2.35 0.05
CA VAL A 318 -16.90 3.32 -1.01
C VAL A 318 -15.40 3.56 -0.98
N TYR A 319 -14.84 3.77 0.21
CA TYR A 319 -13.41 4.02 0.40
C TYR A 319 -12.57 2.85 -0.12
N PHE A 320 -12.85 1.61 0.27
CA PHE A 320 -12.06 0.45 -0.18
C PHE A 320 -12.14 0.22 -1.70
N THR A 321 -13.27 0.58 -2.32
CA THR A 321 -13.40 0.58 -3.78
C THR A 321 -12.48 1.59 -4.44
N VAL A 322 -12.45 2.83 -3.93
CA VAL A 322 -11.56 3.89 -4.47
C VAL A 322 -10.10 3.64 -4.09
N ALA A 323 -9.86 3.04 -2.92
CA ALA A 323 -8.53 2.71 -2.41
C ALA A 323 -7.82 1.71 -3.31
N LEU A 324 -8.54 0.88 -4.07
CA LEU A 324 -7.92 0.05 -5.09
C LEU A 324 -7.02 0.86 -6.05
N LEU A 325 -7.34 2.13 -6.31
CA LEU A 325 -6.52 3.00 -7.15
C LEU A 325 -5.08 3.17 -6.61
N HIS A 326 -4.88 3.39 -5.31
CA HIS A 326 -3.53 3.55 -4.76
C HIS A 326 -2.81 2.20 -4.67
N VAL A 327 -3.51 1.13 -4.28
CA VAL A 327 -2.97 -0.24 -4.29
C VAL A 327 -2.41 -0.58 -5.68
N LEU A 328 -3.16 -0.26 -6.75
CA LEU A 328 -2.70 -0.45 -8.11
C LEU A 328 -1.54 0.50 -8.47
N ALA A 329 -1.54 1.74 -7.98
CA ALA A 329 -0.46 2.71 -8.22
C ALA A 329 0.89 2.29 -7.64
N GLU A 330 0.90 1.50 -6.56
CA GLU A 330 2.14 0.99 -5.96
C GLU A 330 2.93 0.09 -6.92
N ILE A 331 2.26 -0.69 -7.78
CA ILE A 331 2.90 -1.66 -8.68
C ILE A 331 3.85 -1.00 -9.69
N PRO A 332 3.39 -0.08 -10.58
CA PRO A 332 4.28 0.58 -11.53
C PRO A 332 5.35 1.41 -10.82
N PHE A 333 5.04 1.92 -9.63
CA PHE A 333 5.97 2.67 -8.81
C PHE A 333 7.11 1.80 -8.25
N LEU A 334 6.79 0.63 -7.70
CA LEU A 334 7.77 -0.36 -7.25
C LEU A 334 8.65 -0.85 -8.40
N LEU A 335 8.05 -1.16 -9.55
CA LEU A 335 8.78 -1.57 -10.76
C LEU A 335 9.79 -0.50 -11.21
N ARG A 336 9.46 0.78 -11.08
CA ARG A 336 10.38 1.89 -11.38
C ARG A 336 11.56 1.98 -10.41
N MET A 337 11.46 1.38 -9.23
CA MET A 337 12.55 1.35 -8.27
C MET A 337 13.50 0.16 -8.45
N VAL A 338 13.09 -0.88 -9.18
CA VAL A 338 13.91 -2.04 -9.57
C VAL A 338 14.67 -1.71 -10.84
#